data_AF-A0A3Q2QJU6-F1
#
_entry.id   AF-A0A3Q2QJU6-F1
#
_cell.length_a   1.000
_cell.length_b   1.000
_cell.length_c   1.000
_cell.angle_alpha   90.00
_cell.angle_beta   90.00
_cell.angle_gamma   90.00
#
_symmetry.space_group_name_H-M   'P 1'
#
loop_
_entity.id
_entity.type
_entity.pdbx_description
1 polymer ?
#
loop_
_entity_poly.entity_id
_entity_poly.type
_entity_poly.pdbx_seq_one_letter_code
_entity_poly.pdbx_strand_id
1 'polypeptide(L)'
;MTTFLRARFSEGPVFCLHQEEDSEEEPKLKYERLSNGVTEILQNDAASCMTVHDKFLALGTHFGKVFLLDIQGNVTQKYDVSSVKINQISLDESGEHVGICSEDGKVQVFGLYTREGFHESFDCPVKVVALHPQFSRSNYKQFVTGGNKLLLYERNWLNRWKTVTLHEGEGTITNVKWRANLIAWANNLGVKIFDFSTKQRITNVLRDNVSLRPDMYPCSLCWKDDATLIVGWGTSIKICAVKERNPTEVRDLPNRYVEIVSAFETEFFICGLAPLADQLVSLFFVQEHLDQMDEEVRARPRLDIIQPLAESCEEISSDALSVRFYQDNECRDYRLEHSEGESLFYIISPKDIVVAKERDQDDHIDWLLEKKKYEEALMAAEISFKNIKRHDVQKIGMAYINHLVENGDYDAAARKCQKVLGKNMELWENEVYRFKTIGQLKAISQYLPRGDLRLRPAIYEMILHEFLKTDYEGFATLIREWPGELYNNMAIVQAVNDHLKRDPTNSTLLTTLAELYTYDQRYDRALEIYLRLRHKDVYQLIHKHNLFSSIEDKIVLLMEFDKEVRKRNKPRETSHLYLNCTTWLPSPLNVSFLIIPSPLTCV
;
A
#
# COMPACT_ATOMS: atom_id res chain seq x y z
N MET A 1 58.82 6.02 -18.96
CA MET A 1 58.44 7.33 -19.51
C MET A 1 57.20 7.72 -18.72
N THR A 2 57.44 8.39 -17.60
CA THR A 2 56.57 8.38 -16.43
C THR A 2 56.41 9.81 -16.00
N THR A 3 55.27 10.43 -16.31
CA THR A 3 55.01 11.82 -15.96
C THR A 3 53.54 12.00 -15.64
N PHE A 4 53.28 12.28 -14.36
CA PHE A 4 52.25 13.13 -13.77
C PHE A 4 50.84 13.16 -14.37
N LEU A 5 49.86 12.85 -13.52
CA LEU A 5 48.90 13.88 -13.06
C LEU A 5 48.32 13.46 -11.70
N ARG A 6 48.78 14.17 -10.67
CA ARG A 6 48.23 14.19 -9.32
C ARG A 6 47.50 15.53 -9.22
N ALA A 7 46.18 15.52 -9.11
CA ALA A 7 45.41 16.69 -8.74
C ALA A 7 44.38 16.27 -7.69
N ARG A 8 44.60 16.75 -6.45
CA ARG A 8 43.57 16.83 -5.43
C ARG A 8 42.68 18.02 -5.79
N PHE A 9 41.37 17.83 -5.76
CA PHE A 9 40.46 18.84 -5.24
C PHE A 9 39.47 18.14 -4.31
N SER A 10 39.54 18.54 -3.05
CA SER A 10 38.59 18.24 -2.00
C SER A 10 37.44 19.23 -2.12
N GLU A 11 36.30 18.78 -2.60
CA GLU A 11 35.01 19.40 -2.32
C GLU A 11 34.09 18.25 -1.92
N GLY A 12 33.85 18.13 -0.62
CA GLY A 12 32.77 17.27 -0.13
C GLY A 12 31.44 17.85 -0.62
N PRO A 13 30.41 17.02 -0.82
CA PRO A 13 29.11 17.52 -1.24
C PRO A 13 28.55 18.42 -0.13
N VAL A 14 28.37 19.70 -0.45
CA VAL A 14 27.62 20.66 0.36
C VAL A 14 26.15 20.33 0.16
N PHE A 15 25.55 19.62 1.10
CA PHE A 15 24.10 19.44 1.11
C PHE A 15 23.44 20.61 1.84
N CYS A 16 22.68 21.37 1.07
CA CYS A 16 21.66 22.28 1.58
C CYS A 16 20.66 21.45 2.37
N LEU A 17 20.63 21.62 3.69
CA LEU A 17 19.52 21.20 4.53
C LEU A 17 18.31 22.07 4.17
N HIS A 18 17.58 21.69 3.13
CA HIS A 18 16.20 22.09 3.02
C HIS A 18 15.46 21.37 4.13
N GLN A 19 15.01 22.15 5.13
CA GLN A 19 13.93 21.73 6.01
C GLN A 19 12.68 21.64 5.13
N GLU A 20 12.51 20.49 4.47
CA GLU A 20 11.23 20.10 3.93
C GLU A 20 10.29 19.87 5.12
N GLU A 21 9.10 20.45 5.06
CA GLU A 21 8.04 20.15 6.02
C GLU A 21 7.82 18.63 5.97
N ASP A 22 8.09 17.92 7.08
CA ASP A 22 7.97 16.46 7.20
C ASP A 22 6.55 15.97 6.84
N SER A 23 6.26 15.82 5.55
CA SER A 23 5.19 14.94 5.10
C SER A 23 5.73 13.53 5.27
N GLU A 24 5.51 12.95 6.44
CA GLU A 24 5.88 11.56 6.73
C GLU A 24 5.36 10.68 5.59
N GLU A 25 6.27 10.16 4.77
CA GLU A 25 5.93 9.31 3.64
C GLU A 25 5.48 7.93 4.15
N GLU A 26 4.60 7.27 3.39
CA GLU A 26 4.22 5.90 3.74
C GLU A 26 5.44 4.97 3.60
N PRO A 27 5.81 4.22 4.65
CA PRO A 27 6.88 3.24 4.56
C PRO A 27 6.59 2.21 3.47
N LYS A 28 7.58 1.73 2.71
CA LYS A 28 7.33 0.69 1.69
C LYS A 28 7.15 -0.70 2.28
N LEU A 29 7.73 -0.93 3.45
CA LEU A 29 7.74 -2.22 4.13
C LEU A 29 6.94 -2.17 5.43
N LYS A 30 6.43 -3.33 5.83
CA LYS A 30 5.92 -3.60 7.17
C LYS A 30 6.74 -4.68 7.84
N TYR A 31 6.83 -4.62 9.16
CA TYR A 31 7.72 -5.46 9.96
C TYR A 31 6.94 -6.28 10.98
N GLU A 32 7.16 -7.59 10.96
CA GLU A 32 6.56 -8.54 11.88
C GLU A 32 7.65 -9.40 12.50
N ARG A 33 7.61 -9.61 13.81
CA ARG A 33 8.58 -10.49 14.46
C ARG A 33 8.17 -11.94 14.27
N LEU A 34 9.10 -12.80 13.84
CA LEU A 34 8.86 -14.23 13.78
C LEU A 34 8.84 -14.80 15.20
N SER A 35 7.64 -14.90 15.75
CA SER A 35 7.40 -15.33 17.13
C SER A 35 7.19 -16.86 17.19
N ASN A 36 6.25 -17.35 18.02
CA ASN A 36 6.01 -18.78 18.22
C ASN A 36 7.27 -19.53 18.72
N GLY A 37 7.59 -20.70 18.15
CA GLY A 37 8.69 -21.56 18.59
C GLY A 37 10.06 -20.88 18.56
N VAL A 38 10.24 -19.89 17.67
CA VAL A 38 11.47 -19.07 17.60
C VAL A 38 11.74 -18.34 18.93
N THR A 39 10.70 -17.87 19.62
CA THR A 39 10.88 -17.13 20.88
C THR A 39 11.56 -18.00 21.94
N GLU A 40 11.11 -19.25 22.08
CA GLU A 40 11.69 -20.21 23.04
C GLU A 40 13.12 -20.63 22.62
N ILE A 41 13.36 -20.80 21.31
CA ILE A 41 14.69 -21.12 20.79
C ILE A 41 15.69 -20.00 21.16
N LEU A 42 15.35 -18.74 20.90
CA LEU A 42 16.26 -17.60 21.11
C LEU A 42 16.36 -17.14 22.57
N GLN A 43 15.45 -17.58 23.43
CA GLN A 43 15.62 -17.46 24.88
C GLN A 43 16.73 -18.40 25.39
N ASN A 44 16.76 -19.63 24.89
CA ASN A 44 17.68 -20.68 25.36
C ASN A 44 19.01 -20.76 24.59
N ASP A 45 19.07 -20.18 23.39
CA ASP A 45 20.20 -20.25 22.47
C ASP A 45 20.28 -18.95 21.65
N ALA A 46 21.16 -18.87 20.66
CA ALA A 46 21.25 -17.75 19.72
C ALA A 46 21.20 -18.24 18.27
N ALA A 47 20.51 -17.51 17.39
CA ALA A 47 20.53 -17.76 15.95
C ALA A 47 21.94 -17.53 15.39
N SER A 48 22.39 -18.41 14.50
CA SER A 48 23.72 -18.32 13.87
C SER A 48 23.64 -18.21 12.34
N CYS A 49 22.69 -18.91 11.74
CA CYS A 49 22.41 -18.89 10.32
C CYS A 49 20.96 -19.32 10.09
N MET A 50 20.40 -18.96 8.94
CA MET A 50 19.10 -19.42 8.51
C MET A 50 19.13 -19.62 7.00
N THR A 51 18.28 -20.49 6.48
CA THR A 51 17.96 -20.57 5.05
C THR A 51 16.45 -20.69 4.91
N VAL A 52 15.92 -20.12 3.84
CA VAL A 52 14.48 -20.03 3.57
C VAL A 52 14.13 -20.92 2.38
N HIS A 53 13.03 -21.63 2.48
CA HIS A 53 12.38 -22.37 1.40
C HIS A 53 10.92 -21.92 1.30
N ASP A 54 10.28 -22.13 0.16
CA ASP A 54 8.88 -21.73 -0.11
C ASP A 54 7.85 -22.32 0.89
N LYS A 55 8.24 -23.34 1.66
CA LYS A 55 7.36 -24.13 2.55
C LYS A 55 7.78 -24.05 4.02
N PHE A 56 9.05 -23.79 4.29
CA PHE A 56 9.61 -23.88 5.65
C PHE A 56 10.91 -23.08 5.78
N LEU A 57 11.30 -22.81 7.01
CA LEU A 57 12.55 -22.14 7.38
C LEU A 57 13.45 -23.15 8.07
N ALA A 58 14.76 -23.07 7.85
CA ALA A 58 15.74 -23.88 8.58
C ALA A 58 16.69 -22.96 9.36
N LEU A 59 16.59 -22.99 10.69
CA LEU A 59 17.32 -22.13 11.62
C LEU A 59 18.42 -22.92 12.34
N GLY A 60 19.68 -22.48 12.21
CA GLY A 60 20.82 -23.03 12.93
C GLY A 60 21.21 -22.17 14.13
N THR A 61 21.69 -22.78 15.21
CA THR A 61 22.01 -22.07 16.46
C THR A 61 23.49 -22.14 16.89
N HIS A 62 23.85 -21.28 17.85
CA HIS A 62 25.18 -21.23 18.47
C HIS A 62 25.53 -22.49 19.28
N PHE A 63 24.55 -23.21 19.83
CA PHE A 63 24.78 -24.51 20.47
C PHE A 63 24.49 -25.72 19.56
N GLY A 64 24.63 -25.55 18.25
CA GLY A 64 24.75 -26.69 17.33
C GLY A 64 23.45 -27.41 17.03
N LYS A 65 22.31 -26.74 17.22
CA LYS A 65 20.98 -27.26 16.89
C LYS A 65 20.52 -26.69 15.56
N VAL A 66 19.74 -27.48 14.82
CA VAL A 66 19.03 -27.05 13.63
C VAL A 66 17.55 -27.31 13.81
N PHE A 67 16.73 -26.29 13.57
CA PHE A 67 15.28 -26.33 13.67
C PHE A 67 14.67 -26.13 12.29
N LEU A 68 13.76 -27.01 11.89
CA LEU A 68 12.86 -26.73 10.78
C LEU A 68 11.60 -26.09 11.33
N LEU A 69 11.21 -24.98 10.75
CA LEU A 69 10.08 -24.16 11.18
C LEU A 69 9.10 -24.00 10.04
N ASP A 70 7.80 -23.95 10.30
CA ASP A 70 6.87 -23.43 9.30
C ASP A 70 7.08 -21.91 9.08
N ILE A 71 6.40 -21.35 8.08
CA ILE A 71 6.48 -19.91 7.77
C ILE A 71 5.99 -18.99 8.90
N GLN A 72 5.28 -19.54 9.91
CA GLN A 72 4.82 -18.82 11.08
C GLN A 72 5.79 -18.94 12.27
N GLY A 73 6.87 -19.72 12.16
CA GLY A 73 7.86 -19.92 13.20
C GLY A 73 7.55 -21.07 14.18
N ASN A 74 6.59 -21.95 13.87
CA ASN A 74 6.34 -23.15 14.67
C ASN A 74 7.38 -24.23 14.34
N VAL A 75 7.93 -24.88 15.37
CA VAL A 75 8.92 -25.96 15.19
C VAL A 75 8.24 -27.20 14.64
N THR A 76 8.70 -27.66 13.48
CA THR A 76 8.24 -28.92 12.84
C THR A 76 9.23 -30.05 13.09
N GLN A 77 10.53 -29.78 13.02
CA GLN A 77 11.60 -30.77 13.29
C GLN A 77 12.78 -30.12 14.01
N LYS A 78 13.57 -30.94 14.70
CA LYS A 78 14.79 -30.54 15.41
C LYS A 78 15.89 -31.58 15.23
N TYR A 79 17.11 -31.11 14.96
CA TYR A 79 18.33 -31.93 14.89
C TYR A 79 19.39 -31.38 15.85
N ASP A 80 19.98 -32.26 16.65
CA ASP A 80 21.16 -31.95 17.47
C ASP A 80 22.41 -32.38 16.67
N VAL A 81 23.04 -31.44 15.97
CA VAL A 81 24.12 -31.70 14.99
C VAL A 81 25.49 -31.61 15.65
N SER A 82 25.68 -30.59 16.49
CA SER A 82 26.93 -30.34 17.19
C SER A 82 26.68 -29.74 18.58
N SER A 83 27.75 -29.54 19.35
CA SER A 83 27.74 -28.79 20.61
C SER A 83 28.22 -27.34 20.44
N VAL A 84 28.55 -26.94 19.21
CA VAL A 84 29.05 -25.60 18.86
C VAL A 84 28.29 -25.04 17.66
N LYS A 85 28.56 -23.78 17.34
CA LYS A 85 27.84 -22.99 16.34
C LYS A 85 27.67 -23.70 15.00
N ILE A 86 26.43 -23.69 14.48
CA ILE A 86 26.15 -24.03 13.09
C ILE A 86 26.58 -22.85 12.21
N ASN A 87 27.44 -23.11 11.23
CA ASN A 87 27.98 -22.05 10.38
C ASN A 87 27.11 -21.77 9.16
N GLN A 88 26.58 -22.82 8.52
CA GLN A 88 25.71 -22.67 7.36
C GLN A 88 24.79 -23.88 7.21
N ILE A 89 23.60 -23.60 6.69
CA ILE A 89 22.63 -24.59 6.23
C ILE A 89 22.39 -24.31 4.75
N SER A 90 22.32 -25.36 3.93
CA SER A 90 21.97 -25.30 2.51
C SER A 90 20.86 -26.29 2.23
N LEU A 91 19.87 -25.88 1.45
CA LEU A 91 18.82 -26.75 0.92
C LEU A 91 19.01 -26.95 -0.58
N ASP A 92 18.48 -28.05 -1.10
CA ASP A 92 18.24 -28.17 -2.54
C ASP A 92 16.92 -27.48 -2.92
N GLU A 93 16.70 -27.21 -4.21
CA GLU A 93 15.52 -26.50 -4.72
C GLU A 93 14.20 -27.21 -4.40
N SER A 94 14.24 -28.53 -4.20
CA SER A 94 13.06 -29.30 -3.78
C SER A 94 12.78 -29.22 -2.27
N GLY A 95 13.75 -28.78 -1.47
CA GLY A 95 13.66 -28.75 -0.01
C GLY A 95 13.64 -30.15 0.61
N GLU A 96 14.14 -31.16 -0.11
CA GLU A 96 14.14 -32.56 0.34
C GLU A 96 15.48 -32.96 0.96
N HIS A 97 16.55 -32.25 0.64
CA HIS A 97 17.89 -32.51 1.15
C HIS A 97 18.46 -31.26 1.81
N VAL A 98 19.19 -31.50 2.90
CA VAL A 98 19.83 -30.46 3.69
C VAL A 98 21.31 -30.76 3.84
N GLY A 99 22.14 -29.73 3.67
CA GLY A 99 23.55 -29.72 4.01
C GLY A 99 23.78 -28.79 5.21
N ILE A 100 24.52 -29.25 6.21
CA ILE A 100 24.78 -28.53 7.46
C ILE A 100 26.28 -28.61 7.75
N CYS A 101 26.89 -27.49 8.11
CA CYS A 101 28.26 -27.47 8.63
C CYS A 101 28.38 -26.70 9.95
N SER A 102 29.31 -27.11 10.80
CA SER A 102 29.52 -26.52 12.13
C SER A 102 30.97 -26.07 12.37
N GLU A 103 31.14 -25.26 13.41
CA GLU A 103 32.42 -24.67 13.80
C GLU A 103 33.47 -25.71 14.24
N ASP A 104 33.03 -26.87 14.76
CA ASP A 104 33.90 -28.01 15.11
C ASP A 104 34.23 -28.92 13.92
N GLY A 105 33.90 -28.52 12.69
CA GLY A 105 34.28 -29.23 11.47
C GLY A 105 33.35 -30.40 11.11
N LYS A 106 32.15 -30.52 11.69
CA LYS A 106 31.19 -31.53 11.22
C LYS A 106 30.49 -31.06 9.95
N VAL A 107 30.31 -31.98 9.01
CA VAL A 107 29.47 -31.78 7.83
C VAL A 107 28.49 -32.93 7.72
N GLN A 108 27.21 -32.60 7.62
CA GLN A 108 26.14 -33.56 7.38
C GLN A 108 25.35 -33.13 6.13
N VAL A 109 25.17 -34.06 5.18
CA VAL A 109 24.31 -33.86 4.01
C VAL A 109 23.36 -35.04 3.94
N PHE A 110 22.06 -34.84 4.17
CA PHE A 110 21.10 -35.93 4.23
C PHE A 110 19.73 -35.52 3.70
N GLY A 111 18.90 -36.50 3.33
CA GLY A 111 17.51 -36.24 2.96
C GLY A 111 16.61 -36.14 4.21
N LEU A 112 15.73 -35.14 4.25
CA LEU A 112 14.79 -34.93 5.37
C LEU A 112 13.82 -36.11 5.56
N TYR A 113 13.54 -36.85 4.48
CA TYR A 113 12.63 -37.98 4.45
C TYR A 113 13.29 -39.29 3.98
N THR A 114 14.62 -39.30 3.83
CA THR A 114 15.36 -40.47 3.33
C THR A 114 16.43 -40.90 4.32
N ARG A 115 16.92 -42.14 4.17
CA ARG A 115 18.01 -42.68 5.00
C ARG A 115 19.40 -42.45 4.39
N GLU A 116 19.47 -41.80 3.22
CA GLU A 116 20.74 -41.53 2.56
C GLU A 116 21.37 -40.25 3.14
N GLY A 117 22.66 -40.32 3.48
CA GLY A 117 23.41 -39.13 3.84
C GLY A 117 24.92 -39.32 3.81
N PHE A 118 25.61 -38.19 3.87
CA PHE A 118 27.03 -38.02 4.07
C PHE A 118 27.23 -37.41 5.45
N HIS A 119 28.10 -38.00 6.26
CA HIS A 119 28.43 -37.53 7.58
C HIS A 119 29.94 -37.65 7.75
N GLU A 120 30.63 -36.53 7.88
CA GLU A 120 32.08 -36.49 8.08
C GLU A 120 32.44 -35.46 9.13
N SER A 121 33.54 -35.70 9.83
CA SER A 121 34.13 -34.77 10.80
C SER A 121 35.55 -34.44 10.37
N PHE A 122 35.82 -33.16 10.16
CA PHE A 122 37.11 -32.64 9.72
C PHE A 122 37.89 -32.08 10.92
N ASP A 123 39.22 -32.19 10.87
CA ASP A 123 40.11 -31.65 11.91
C ASP A 123 40.19 -30.12 11.93
N CYS A 124 39.53 -29.44 10.98
CA CYS A 124 39.46 -27.99 10.91
C CYS A 124 38.02 -27.50 10.75
N PRO A 125 37.71 -26.28 11.20
CA PRO A 125 36.37 -25.70 11.06
C PRO A 125 35.91 -25.66 9.61
N VAL A 126 34.67 -26.09 9.38
CA VAL A 126 33.98 -25.94 8.09
C VAL A 126 33.02 -24.77 8.21
N LYS A 127 33.28 -23.72 7.43
CA LYS A 127 32.57 -22.44 7.46
C LYS A 127 31.38 -22.43 6.54
N VAL A 128 31.44 -23.18 5.45
CA VAL A 128 30.40 -23.11 4.42
C VAL A 128 30.07 -24.49 3.85
N VAL A 129 28.82 -24.63 3.43
CA VAL A 129 28.30 -25.79 2.69
C VAL A 129 27.27 -25.30 1.67
N ALA A 130 27.31 -25.84 0.45
CA ALA A 130 26.24 -25.64 -0.54
C ALA A 130 25.97 -26.93 -1.32
N LEU A 131 24.70 -27.30 -1.40
CA LEU A 131 24.24 -28.41 -2.23
C LEU A 131 24.11 -27.96 -3.69
N HIS A 132 24.23 -28.92 -4.60
CA HIS A 132 23.75 -28.72 -5.96
C HIS A 132 22.24 -28.40 -5.92
N PRO A 133 21.72 -27.42 -6.68
CA PRO A 133 20.30 -27.03 -6.61
C PRO A 133 19.34 -28.21 -6.85
N GLN A 134 19.71 -29.12 -7.75
CA GLN A 134 18.97 -30.35 -8.04
C GLN A 134 19.46 -31.60 -7.29
N PHE A 135 20.00 -31.48 -6.08
CA PHE A 135 20.62 -32.60 -5.33
C PHE A 135 19.70 -33.82 -5.14
N SER A 136 18.38 -33.63 -5.07
CA SER A 136 17.40 -34.71 -5.01
C SER A 136 17.50 -35.68 -6.19
N ARG A 137 17.90 -35.21 -7.36
CA ARG A 137 18.10 -36.03 -8.56
C ARG A 137 19.38 -36.86 -8.46
N SER A 138 19.29 -38.14 -8.80
CA SER A 138 20.38 -39.11 -8.67
C SER A 138 21.69 -38.72 -9.39
N ASN A 139 21.60 -38.07 -10.55
CA ASN A 139 22.77 -37.65 -11.33
C ASN A 139 23.45 -36.39 -10.77
N TYR A 140 22.82 -35.70 -9.82
CA TYR A 140 23.25 -34.41 -9.30
C TYR A 140 23.63 -34.46 -7.81
N LYS A 141 24.09 -35.64 -7.34
CA LYS A 141 24.61 -35.85 -5.98
C LYS A 141 26.00 -35.21 -5.84
N GLN A 142 26.03 -33.87 -5.86
CA GLN A 142 27.22 -33.07 -5.59
C GLN A 142 26.96 -31.95 -4.59
N PHE A 143 27.96 -31.63 -3.80
CA PHE A 143 27.92 -30.50 -2.87
C PHE A 143 29.33 -29.97 -2.67
N VAL A 144 29.44 -28.73 -2.18
CA VAL A 144 30.72 -28.12 -1.82
C VAL A 144 30.79 -27.86 -0.33
N THR A 145 31.99 -27.95 0.24
CA THR A 145 32.29 -27.48 1.59
C THR A 145 33.49 -26.55 1.56
N GLY A 146 33.56 -25.62 2.51
CA GLY A 146 34.64 -24.64 2.55
C GLY A 146 35.11 -24.32 3.96
N GLY A 147 36.43 -24.16 4.07
CA GLY A 147 37.16 -23.72 5.25
C GLY A 147 38.46 -23.10 4.76
N ASN A 148 39.59 -23.78 4.91
CA ASN A 148 40.86 -23.36 4.29
C ASN A 148 40.96 -23.68 2.79
N LYS A 149 40.13 -24.63 2.32
CA LYS A 149 40.00 -25.02 0.92
C LYS A 149 38.53 -25.04 0.55
N LEU A 150 38.22 -24.88 -0.73
CA LEU A 150 36.91 -25.21 -1.29
C LEU A 150 36.97 -26.60 -1.91
N LEU A 151 36.20 -27.53 -1.37
CA LEU A 151 36.17 -28.93 -1.76
C LEU A 151 34.82 -29.25 -2.39
N LEU A 152 34.84 -29.85 -3.58
CA LEU A 152 33.69 -30.41 -4.26
C LEU A 152 33.62 -31.91 -3.98
N TYR A 153 32.46 -32.37 -3.53
CA TYR A 153 32.13 -33.77 -3.33
C TYR A 153 31.21 -34.24 -4.44
N GLU A 154 31.53 -35.39 -5.04
CA GLU A 154 30.73 -36.01 -6.10
C GLU A 154 30.62 -37.52 -5.87
N ARG A 155 29.46 -38.11 -6.16
CA ARG A 155 29.32 -39.57 -6.22
C ARG A 155 30.03 -40.11 -7.46
N ASN A 156 30.94 -41.05 -7.28
CA ASN A 156 31.53 -41.80 -8.38
C ASN A 156 30.63 -42.97 -8.82
N TRP A 157 31.03 -43.69 -9.87
CA TRP A 157 30.29 -44.83 -10.42
C TRP A 157 30.09 -46.01 -9.45
N LEU A 158 30.90 -46.09 -8.38
CA LEU A 158 30.76 -47.07 -7.29
C LEU A 158 29.88 -46.55 -6.14
N ASN A 159 29.17 -45.44 -6.34
CA ASN A 159 28.41 -44.73 -5.33
C ASN A 159 29.25 -44.33 -4.10
N ARG A 160 30.56 -44.09 -4.26
CA ARG A 160 31.42 -43.54 -3.20
C ARG A 160 31.65 -42.06 -3.42
N TRP A 161 31.84 -41.33 -2.33
CA TRP A 161 32.20 -39.92 -2.39
C TRP A 161 33.64 -39.76 -2.89
N LYS A 162 33.81 -38.93 -3.91
CA LYS A 162 35.10 -38.46 -4.42
C LYS A 162 35.18 -36.96 -4.16
N THR A 163 36.35 -36.51 -3.72
CA THR A 163 36.61 -35.11 -3.40
C THR A 163 37.55 -34.48 -4.42
N VAL A 164 37.25 -33.25 -4.84
CA VAL A 164 38.04 -32.44 -5.77
C VAL A 164 38.27 -31.07 -5.15
N THR A 165 39.53 -30.62 -5.06
CA THR A 165 39.85 -29.26 -4.61
C THR A 165 39.54 -28.27 -5.72
N LEU A 166 38.54 -27.41 -5.53
CA LEU A 166 38.22 -26.32 -6.46
C LEU A 166 39.10 -25.10 -6.22
N HIS A 167 39.49 -24.85 -4.96
CA HIS A 167 40.29 -23.68 -4.60
C HIS A 167 41.05 -23.87 -3.29
N GLU A 168 42.25 -23.29 -3.19
CA GLU A 168 43.07 -23.22 -1.99
C GLU A 168 44.07 -22.04 -2.07
N GLY A 169 44.60 -21.59 -0.93
CA GLY A 169 45.74 -20.67 -0.87
C GLY A 169 45.42 -19.17 -0.80
N GLU A 170 44.15 -18.76 -0.82
CA GLU A 170 43.74 -17.34 -0.76
C GLU A 170 42.94 -16.98 0.50
N GLY A 171 43.25 -17.66 1.60
CA GLY A 171 42.58 -17.49 2.90
C GLY A 171 41.32 -18.35 3.04
N THR A 172 40.58 -18.09 4.12
CA THR A 172 39.40 -18.89 4.50
C THR A 172 38.23 -18.58 3.57
N ILE A 173 37.50 -19.61 3.16
CA ILE A 173 36.23 -19.47 2.45
C ILE A 173 35.15 -19.06 3.45
N THR A 174 34.54 -17.90 3.25
CA THR A 174 33.62 -17.27 4.22
C THR A 174 32.16 -17.29 3.78
N ASN A 175 31.90 -17.41 2.47
CA ASN A 175 30.54 -17.53 1.93
C ASN A 175 30.56 -18.36 0.64
N VAL A 176 29.47 -19.10 0.39
CA VAL A 176 29.25 -19.85 -0.85
C VAL A 176 27.75 -19.89 -1.17
N LYS A 177 27.40 -19.68 -2.44
CA LYS A 177 26.04 -19.84 -2.96
C LYS A 177 26.10 -20.54 -4.32
N TRP A 178 25.33 -21.61 -4.47
CA TRP A 178 25.22 -22.39 -5.71
C TRP A 178 23.87 -22.12 -6.35
N ARG A 179 23.86 -21.62 -7.59
CA ARG A 179 22.65 -21.38 -8.38
C ARG A 179 22.81 -21.96 -9.78
N ALA A 180 21.82 -22.70 -10.26
CA ALA A 180 21.90 -23.44 -11.51
C ALA A 180 23.25 -24.20 -11.64
N ASN A 181 24.03 -23.91 -12.67
CA ASN A 181 25.35 -24.50 -12.91
C ASN A 181 26.53 -23.62 -12.42
N LEU A 182 26.28 -22.63 -11.57
CA LEU A 182 27.28 -21.66 -11.12
C LEU A 182 27.48 -21.75 -9.60
N ILE A 183 28.76 -21.79 -9.19
CA ILE A 183 29.17 -21.77 -7.79
C ILE A 183 29.91 -20.48 -7.53
N ALA A 184 29.33 -19.58 -6.73
CA ALA A 184 30.00 -18.37 -6.27
C ALA A 184 30.53 -18.58 -4.85
N TRP A 185 31.78 -18.16 -4.58
CA TRP A 185 32.33 -18.15 -3.23
C TRP A 185 33.17 -16.91 -2.96
N ALA A 186 33.23 -16.53 -1.69
CA ALA A 186 34.08 -15.47 -1.16
C ALA A 186 35.23 -16.05 -0.32
N ASN A 187 36.41 -15.47 -0.47
CA ASN A 187 37.59 -15.77 0.35
C ASN A 187 38.20 -14.45 0.89
N ASN A 188 39.46 -14.43 1.36
CA ASN A 188 40.05 -13.19 1.90
C ASN A 188 40.40 -12.15 0.83
N LEU A 189 40.54 -12.56 -0.44
CA LEU A 189 41.00 -11.71 -1.54
C LEU A 189 39.87 -11.20 -2.43
N GLY A 190 38.76 -11.92 -2.53
CA GLY A 190 37.72 -11.61 -3.50
C GLY A 190 36.63 -12.66 -3.63
N VAL A 191 35.78 -12.45 -4.62
CA VAL A 191 34.71 -13.38 -5.03
C VAL A 191 35.07 -14.05 -6.35
N LYS A 192 34.79 -15.34 -6.44
CA LYS A 192 35.02 -16.17 -7.63
C LYS A 192 33.75 -16.91 -7.99
N ILE A 193 33.58 -17.17 -9.28
CA ILE A 193 32.49 -17.96 -9.85
C ILE A 193 33.10 -19.08 -10.67
N PHE A 194 32.66 -20.30 -10.40
CA PHE A 194 33.00 -21.51 -11.13
C PHE A 194 31.79 -22.00 -11.89
N ASP A 195 31.96 -22.18 -13.19
CA ASP A 195 30.97 -22.82 -14.04
C ASP A 195 31.15 -24.34 -13.96
N PHE A 196 30.18 -24.99 -13.32
CA PHE A 196 30.17 -26.42 -13.09
C PHE A 196 30.01 -27.23 -14.38
N SER A 197 29.45 -26.64 -15.44
CA SER A 197 29.27 -27.31 -16.73
C SER A 197 30.59 -27.44 -17.50
N THR A 198 31.37 -26.36 -17.54
CA THR A 198 32.67 -26.31 -18.22
C THR A 198 33.86 -26.66 -17.33
N LYS A 199 33.61 -26.80 -16.01
CA LYS A 199 34.64 -27.04 -14.98
C LYS A 199 35.72 -25.95 -14.95
N GLN A 200 35.33 -24.70 -15.20
CA GLN A 200 36.25 -23.57 -15.27
C GLN A 200 35.82 -22.44 -14.35
N ARG A 201 36.80 -21.74 -13.78
CA ARG A 201 36.58 -20.48 -13.08
C ARG A 201 36.45 -19.35 -14.10
N ILE A 202 35.37 -18.58 -14.01
CA ILE A 202 35.00 -17.56 -15.01
C ILE A 202 35.12 -16.12 -14.51
N THR A 203 35.49 -15.90 -13.24
CA THR A 203 35.70 -14.56 -12.68
C THR A 203 36.68 -14.52 -11.50
N ASN A 204 37.12 -13.29 -11.20
CA ASN A 204 37.81 -12.91 -9.99
C ASN A 204 37.46 -11.44 -9.66
N VAL A 205 36.41 -11.24 -8.87
CA VAL A 205 36.02 -9.91 -8.38
C VAL A 205 36.85 -9.60 -7.14
N LEU A 206 37.75 -8.63 -7.24
CA LEU A 206 38.62 -8.25 -6.14
C LEU A 206 37.84 -7.53 -5.05
N ARG A 207 38.30 -7.73 -3.81
CA ARG A 207 37.86 -6.97 -2.65
C ARG A 207 38.38 -5.54 -2.72
N ASP A 208 37.48 -4.57 -2.57
CA ASP A 208 37.84 -3.15 -2.67
C ASP A 208 38.57 -2.65 -1.42
N ASN A 209 38.00 -2.88 -0.23
CA ASN A 209 38.58 -2.43 1.02
C ASN A 209 39.33 -3.56 1.74
N VAL A 210 40.65 -3.62 1.54
CA VAL A 210 41.54 -4.60 2.16
C VAL A 210 41.80 -4.34 3.65
N SER A 211 41.50 -3.14 4.16
CA SER A 211 41.73 -2.78 5.57
C SER A 211 40.69 -3.41 6.50
N LEU A 212 39.48 -3.65 6.00
CA LEU A 212 38.43 -4.30 6.77
C LEU A 212 38.82 -5.77 7.02
N ARG A 213 38.39 -6.35 8.13
CA ARG A 213 38.60 -7.78 8.39
C ARG A 213 37.45 -8.61 7.82
N PRO A 214 37.69 -9.63 6.98
CA PRO A 214 36.63 -10.45 6.37
C PRO A 214 35.72 -11.18 7.38
N ASP A 215 36.22 -11.47 8.58
CA ASP A 215 35.46 -12.12 9.66
C ASP A 215 34.59 -11.14 10.47
N MET A 216 34.87 -9.83 10.40
CA MET A 216 34.07 -8.76 11.01
C MET A 216 33.03 -8.20 10.05
N TYR A 217 33.40 -8.10 8.76
CA TYR A 217 32.59 -7.57 7.67
C TYR A 217 32.49 -8.65 6.59
N PRO A 218 31.62 -9.65 6.80
CA PRO A 218 31.50 -10.78 5.87
C PRO A 218 30.99 -10.32 4.51
N CYS A 219 31.40 -11.04 3.46
CA CYS A 219 30.88 -10.81 2.12
C CYS A 219 29.48 -11.41 1.98
N SER A 220 28.54 -10.62 1.48
CA SER A 220 27.18 -11.03 1.13
C SER A 220 27.12 -11.41 -0.35
N LEU A 221 26.64 -12.62 -0.64
CA LEU A 221 26.45 -13.15 -1.98
C LEU A 221 24.97 -13.47 -2.18
N CYS A 222 24.37 -12.91 -3.22
CA CYS A 222 22.96 -13.12 -3.53
C CYS A 222 22.75 -13.27 -5.04
N TRP A 223 22.20 -14.40 -5.47
CA TRP A 223 21.82 -14.59 -6.87
C TRP A 223 20.47 -13.94 -7.09
N LYS A 224 20.39 -12.96 -8.00
CA LYS A 224 19.12 -12.35 -8.43
C LYS A 224 18.35 -13.28 -9.36
N ASP A 225 19.09 -13.97 -10.23
CA ASP A 225 18.60 -14.93 -11.21
C ASP A 225 19.74 -15.91 -11.56
N ASP A 226 19.54 -16.75 -12.57
CA ASP A 226 20.49 -17.80 -12.98
C ASP A 226 21.80 -17.27 -13.59
N ALA A 227 21.90 -15.96 -13.85
CA ALA A 227 23.05 -15.32 -14.48
C ALA A 227 23.54 -14.05 -13.75
N THR A 228 22.81 -13.52 -12.78
CA THR A 228 23.15 -12.25 -12.12
C THR A 228 23.46 -12.46 -10.65
N LEU A 229 24.72 -12.23 -10.27
CA LEU A 229 25.20 -12.28 -8.89
C LEU A 229 25.35 -10.86 -8.34
N ILE A 230 24.77 -10.60 -7.18
CA ILE A 230 24.99 -9.38 -6.41
C ILE A 230 26.01 -9.68 -5.32
N VAL A 231 27.07 -8.88 -5.28
CA VAL A 231 28.18 -8.99 -4.31
C VAL A 231 28.18 -7.74 -3.44
N GLY A 232 28.00 -7.92 -2.14
CA GLY A 232 28.15 -6.85 -1.14
C GLY A 232 29.32 -7.13 -0.22
N TRP A 233 30.21 -6.17 -0.03
CA TRP A 233 31.32 -6.33 0.91
C TRP A 233 31.81 -5.01 1.49
N GLY A 234 31.70 -4.85 2.81
CA GLY A 234 31.97 -3.57 3.46
C GLY A 234 30.86 -2.60 3.05
N THR A 235 31.22 -1.52 2.37
CA THR A 235 30.28 -0.55 1.80
C THR A 235 30.11 -0.70 0.27
N SER A 236 30.79 -1.67 -0.35
CA SER A 236 30.78 -1.82 -1.82
C SER A 236 29.72 -2.83 -2.26
N ILE A 237 28.87 -2.43 -3.23
CA ILE A 237 27.93 -3.30 -3.93
C ILE A 237 28.33 -3.40 -5.39
N LYS A 238 28.39 -4.62 -5.93
CA LYS A 238 28.67 -4.92 -7.34
C LYS A 238 27.65 -5.90 -7.89
N ILE A 239 27.00 -5.53 -9.00
CA ILE A 239 26.10 -6.40 -9.75
C ILE A 239 26.87 -7.01 -10.92
N CYS A 240 27.00 -8.33 -10.89
CA CYS A 240 27.83 -9.11 -11.78
C CYS A 240 26.95 -9.98 -12.70
N ALA A 241 26.90 -9.64 -13.99
CA ALA A 241 26.18 -10.42 -15.00
C ALA A 241 27.12 -11.46 -15.65
N VAL A 242 26.69 -12.72 -15.67
CA VAL A 242 27.36 -13.81 -16.38
C VAL A 242 26.88 -13.81 -17.83
N LYS A 243 27.81 -13.57 -18.75
CA LYS A 243 27.54 -13.50 -20.19
C LYS A 243 28.27 -14.59 -20.95
N GLU A 244 27.72 -14.99 -22.09
CA GLU A 244 28.37 -15.94 -23.00
C GLU A 244 29.27 -15.19 -23.99
N ARG A 245 30.45 -15.74 -24.26
CA ARG A 245 31.37 -15.24 -25.29
C ARG A 245 30.91 -15.75 -26.65
N ASN A 246 31.11 -14.94 -27.69
CA ASN A 246 30.88 -15.39 -29.06
C ASN A 246 31.91 -16.48 -29.43
N PRO A 247 31.51 -17.66 -29.94
CA PRO A 247 32.43 -18.76 -30.24
C PRO A 247 33.53 -18.40 -31.25
N THR A 248 33.34 -17.35 -32.04
CA THR A 248 34.30 -16.88 -33.04
C THR A 248 35.39 -15.98 -32.47
N GLU A 249 35.24 -15.47 -31.24
CA GLU A 249 36.07 -14.37 -30.75
C GLU A 249 37.39 -14.83 -30.11
N VAL A 250 37.49 -15.98 -29.42
CA VAL A 250 38.77 -16.44 -28.80
C VAL A 250 38.82 -17.96 -28.58
N ARG A 251 39.94 -18.63 -28.94
CA ARG A 251 40.11 -20.11 -28.85
C ARG A 251 40.54 -20.68 -27.49
N ASP A 252 40.90 -19.86 -26.50
CA ASP A 252 41.50 -20.33 -25.23
C ASP A 252 40.89 -19.70 -23.95
N LEU A 253 39.76 -19.02 -24.08
CA LEU A 253 39.04 -18.44 -22.93
C LEU A 253 37.81 -19.27 -22.57
N PRO A 254 37.34 -19.20 -21.31
CA PRO A 254 36.09 -19.85 -20.93
C PRO A 254 34.91 -19.38 -21.80
N ASN A 255 33.91 -20.24 -22.00
CA ASN A 255 32.72 -19.87 -22.79
C ASN A 255 31.92 -18.74 -22.14
N ARG A 256 32.03 -18.59 -20.82
CA ARG A 256 31.34 -17.55 -20.04
C ARG A 256 32.32 -16.58 -19.40
N TYR A 257 31.88 -15.34 -19.23
CA TYR A 257 32.59 -14.30 -18.51
C TYR A 257 31.65 -13.54 -17.60
N VAL A 258 32.24 -12.76 -16.71
CA VAL A 258 31.49 -11.90 -15.81
C VAL A 258 31.76 -10.45 -16.16
N GLU A 259 30.69 -9.70 -16.35
CA GLU A 259 30.69 -8.25 -16.52
C GLU A 259 30.09 -7.61 -15.27
N ILE A 260 30.79 -6.64 -14.70
CA ILE A 260 30.24 -5.82 -13.61
C ILE A 260 29.38 -4.74 -14.27
N VAL A 261 28.07 -4.90 -14.21
CA VAL A 261 27.10 -4.02 -14.87
C VAL A 261 26.71 -2.82 -14.01
N SER A 262 26.95 -2.91 -12.70
CA SER A 262 26.77 -1.83 -11.74
C SER A 262 27.77 -2.00 -10.60
N ALA A 263 28.37 -0.90 -10.15
CA ALA A 263 29.24 -0.87 -8.98
C ALA A 263 29.15 0.49 -8.28
N PHE A 264 28.86 0.49 -6.99
CA PHE A 264 28.70 1.72 -6.20
C PHE A 264 29.01 1.45 -4.72
N GLU A 265 29.25 2.53 -3.96
CA GLU A 265 29.46 2.50 -2.52
C GLU A 265 28.22 2.99 -1.77
N THR A 266 28.00 2.45 -0.58
CA THR A 266 26.92 2.80 0.36
C THR A 266 27.49 3.53 1.58
N GLU A 267 26.63 4.23 2.31
CA GLU A 267 27.03 4.93 3.55
C GLU A 267 27.39 3.95 4.68
N PHE A 268 26.67 2.83 4.75
CA PHE A 268 26.74 1.87 5.86
C PHE A 268 27.30 0.51 5.44
N PHE A 269 27.67 -0.31 6.43
CA PHE A 269 28.24 -1.63 6.19
C PHE A 269 27.17 -2.66 5.85
N ILE A 270 27.37 -3.39 4.77
CA ILE A 270 26.44 -4.39 4.23
C ILE A 270 26.48 -5.67 5.07
N CYS A 271 25.32 -6.08 5.57
CA CYS A 271 25.14 -7.33 6.33
C CYS A 271 24.38 -8.40 5.52
N GLY A 272 23.67 -8.00 4.47
CA GLY A 272 22.87 -8.92 3.66
C GLY A 272 22.20 -8.22 2.48
N LEU A 273 21.87 -9.00 1.45
CA LEU A 273 21.33 -8.51 0.18
C LEU A 273 20.21 -9.43 -0.30
N ALA A 274 19.14 -8.86 -0.84
CA ALA A 274 18.05 -9.62 -1.46
C ALA A 274 17.47 -8.88 -2.68
N PRO A 275 17.15 -9.58 -3.78
CA PRO A 275 16.51 -8.97 -4.94
C PRO A 275 15.06 -8.58 -4.64
N LEU A 276 14.61 -7.46 -5.19
CA LEU A 276 13.20 -7.06 -5.26
C LEU A 276 12.90 -6.57 -6.67
N ALA A 277 12.49 -7.47 -7.56
CA ALA A 277 12.34 -7.19 -9.00
C ALA A 277 13.60 -6.55 -9.62
N ASP A 278 13.56 -5.28 -10.01
CA ASP A 278 14.68 -4.48 -10.51
C ASP A 278 15.43 -3.69 -9.43
N GLN A 279 14.88 -3.63 -8.23
CA GLN A 279 15.46 -3.03 -7.03
C GLN A 279 16.23 -4.04 -6.19
N LEU A 280 16.90 -3.54 -5.15
CA LEU A 280 17.72 -4.30 -4.22
C LEU A 280 17.35 -3.93 -2.79
N VAL A 281 17.07 -4.94 -1.97
CA VAL A 281 16.92 -4.79 -0.52
C VAL A 281 18.28 -5.03 0.13
N SER A 282 18.76 -4.04 0.88
CA SER A 282 20.06 -4.09 1.55
C SER A 282 19.88 -3.93 3.06
N LEU A 283 20.40 -4.89 3.82
CA LEU A 283 20.48 -4.80 5.27
C LEU A 283 21.83 -4.19 5.66
N PHE A 284 21.78 -3.12 6.44
CA PHE A 284 22.95 -2.35 6.84
C PHE A 284 23.17 -2.34 8.35
N PHE A 285 24.45 -2.42 8.73
CA PHE A 285 24.93 -2.08 10.07
C PHE A 285 25.45 -0.64 10.06
N VAL A 286 24.87 0.19 10.93
CA VAL A 286 25.22 1.59 11.07
C VAL A 286 26.25 1.73 12.18
N GLN A 287 27.45 2.21 11.84
CA GLN A 287 28.49 2.51 12.80
C GLN A 287 28.54 4.01 13.04
N GLU A 288 28.32 4.45 14.29
CA GLU A 288 28.42 5.87 14.62
C GLU A 288 29.88 6.33 14.76
N HIS A 289 30.15 7.56 14.30
CA HIS A 289 31.42 8.23 14.52
C HIS A 289 31.41 8.84 15.93
N LEU A 290 32.35 8.42 16.78
CA LEU A 290 32.50 8.75 18.22
C LEU A 290 32.68 10.25 18.56
N ASP A 291 32.54 11.16 17.60
CA ASP A 291 32.91 12.58 17.74
C ASP A 291 31.75 13.52 18.11
N GLN A 292 30.51 13.01 18.29
CA GLN A 292 29.37 13.78 18.78
C GLN A 292 28.85 13.20 20.12
N MET A 293 28.65 14.08 21.10
CA MET A 293 28.58 13.79 22.54
C MET A 293 27.31 13.10 23.05
N ASP A 294 27.42 12.61 24.29
CA ASP A 294 26.42 12.15 25.27
C ASP A 294 25.79 10.75 25.06
N GLU A 295 26.10 9.85 26.01
CA GLU A 295 25.48 8.54 26.34
C GLU A 295 25.13 7.56 25.19
N GLU A 296 25.91 6.48 25.07
CA GLU A 296 25.55 5.06 24.79
C GLU A 296 24.43 4.66 23.79
N VAL A 297 23.86 5.54 22.98
CA VAL A 297 22.82 5.15 22.01
C VAL A 297 23.50 4.70 20.72
N ARG A 298 23.71 3.39 20.56
CA ARG A 298 24.14 2.85 19.27
C ARG A 298 23.05 3.08 18.21
N ALA A 299 23.44 3.26 16.95
CA ALA A 299 22.50 3.32 15.85
C ALA A 299 21.80 1.97 15.60
N ARG A 300 20.53 2.03 15.21
CA ARG A 300 19.76 0.84 14.78
C ARG A 300 20.23 0.39 13.39
N PRO A 301 20.25 -0.93 13.11
CA PRO A 301 20.47 -1.41 11.74
C PRO A 301 19.35 -0.91 10.82
N ARG A 302 19.67 -0.72 9.54
CA ARG A 302 18.72 -0.21 8.53
C ARG A 302 18.40 -1.28 7.49
N LEU A 303 17.16 -1.28 6.99
CA LEU A 303 16.78 -2.04 5.81
C LEU A 303 16.36 -1.04 4.74
N ASP A 304 17.11 -1.02 3.65
CA ASP A 304 16.91 -0.04 2.59
C ASP A 304 16.48 -0.73 1.32
N ILE A 305 15.55 -0.11 0.60
CA ILE A 305 15.23 -0.44 -0.78
C ILE A 305 15.98 0.57 -1.64
N ILE A 306 16.88 0.08 -2.49
CA ILE A 306 17.67 0.91 -3.37
C ILE A 306 17.44 0.51 -4.83
N GLN A 307 17.42 1.50 -5.71
CA GLN A 307 17.43 1.32 -7.15
C GLN A 307 18.87 1.41 -7.66
N PRO A 308 19.48 0.30 -8.11
CA PRO A 308 20.84 0.34 -8.66
C PRO A 308 20.89 1.09 -9.98
N LEU A 309 21.90 1.95 -10.12
CA LEU A 309 22.31 2.61 -11.37
C LEU A 309 23.73 2.11 -11.74
N ALA A 310 24.27 2.54 -12.88
CA ALA A 310 25.57 2.02 -13.36
C ALA A 310 26.73 2.26 -12.38
N GLU A 311 26.81 3.45 -11.79
CA GLU A 311 27.90 3.87 -10.89
C GLU A 311 27.40 4.46 -9.56
N SER A 312 26.09 4.39 -9.32
CA SER A 312 25.43 4.95 -8.14
C SER A 312 24.17 4.14 -7.80
N CYS A 313 23.45 4.57 -6.77
CA CYS A 313 22.11 4.08 -6.46
C CYS A 313 21.20 5.23 -6.04
N GLU A 314 19.89 5.04 -6.19
CA GLU A 314 18.86 5.91 -5.64
C GLU A 314 18.21 5.21 -4.45
N GLU A 315 18.06 5.92 -3.33
CA GLU A 315 17.35 5.41 -2.14
C GLU A 315 15.84 5.55 -2.38
N ILE A 316 15.11 4.44 -2.34
CA ILE A 316 13.65 4.39 -2.54
C ILE A 316 12.93 4.38 -1.19
N SER A 317 13.51 3.73 -0.20
CA SER A 317 12.98 3.63 1.16
C SER A 317 14.12 3.30 2.09
N SER A 318 14.09 3.84 3.31
CA SER A 318 15.04 3.45 4.34
C SER A 318 14.41 3.42 5.72
N ASP A 319 14.47 2.24 6.34
CA ASP A 319 13.80 1.96 7.60
C ASP A 319 14.81 1.57 8.69
N ALA A 320 14.83 2.33 9.79
CA ALA A 320 15.58 1.96 10.99
C ALA A 320 14.86 0.84 11.76
N LEU A 321 15.52 -0.31 11.90
CA LEU A 321 14.91 -1.53 12.43
C LEU A 321 14.95 -1.59 13.95
N SER A 322 13.81 -1.90 14.56
CA SER A 322 13.68 -2.14 16.01
C SER A 322 13.97 -3.61 16.37
N VAL A 323 15.18 -4.07 16.07
CA VAL A 323 15.69 -5.42 16.42
C VAL A 323 16.02 -5.48 17.90
N ARG A 324 15.70 -6.56 18.61
CA ARG A 324 16.08 -6.69 20.03
C ARG A 324 17.60 -6.83 20.20
N PHE A 325 18.13 -6.21 21.26
CA PHE A 325 19.56 -6.25 21.61
C PHE A 325 20.47 -5.76 20.47
N TYR A 326 19.97 -4.85 19.62
CA TYR A 326 20.75 -4.31 18.51
C TYR A 326 22.03 -3.60 18.99
N GLN A 327 22.02 -3.09 20.22
CA GLN A 327 23.16 -2.45 20.84
C GLN A 327 24.33 -3.41 21.11
N ASP A 328 24.10 -4.72 21.19
CA ASP A 328 25.18 -5.69 21.45
C ASP A 328 25.74 -6.31 20.18
N ASN A 329 25.06 -6.12 19.05
CA ASN A 329 25.39 -6.77 17.78
C ASN A 329 26.44 -5.99 16.98
N GLU A 330 27.23 -6.71 16.20
CA GLU A 330 28.15 -6.20 15.19
C GLU A 330 27.64 -6.51 13.77
N CYS A 331 28.30 -5.96 12.75
CA CYS A 331 27.98 -6.21 11.33
C CYS A 331 27.83 -7.70 10.99
N ARG A 332 28.71 -8.56 11.52
CA ARG A 332 28.70 -10.01 11.26
C ARG A 332 27.51 -10.78 11.86
N ASP A 333 26.84 -10.19 12.85
CA ASP A 333 25.75 -10.83 13.60
C ASP A 333 24.41 -10.71 12.87
N TYR A 334 24.34 -9.80 11.90
CA TYR A 334 23.18 -9.60 11.05
C TYR A 334 23.28 -10.42 9.77
N ARG A 335 22.15 -11.00 9.35
CA ARG A 335 21.99 -11.66 8.06
C ARG A 335 20.66 -11.28 7.44
N LEU A 336 20.60 -11.31 6.11
CA LEU A 336 19.37 -11.16 5.33
C LEU A 336 19.17 -12.42 4.49
N GLU A 337 18.03 -13.05 4.62
CA GLU A 337 17.60 -14.16 3.76
C GLU A 337 16.22 -13.84 3.17
N HIS A 338 15.89 -14.45 2.03
CA HIS A 338 14.64 -14.22 1.32
C HIS A 338 14.13 -15.50 0.66
N SER A 339 12.84 -15.51 0.32
CA SER A 339 12.24 -16.58 -0.49
C SER A 339 12.23 -16.17 -1.95
N GLU A 340 12.54 -17.09 -2.87
CA GLU A 340 12.46 -16.81 -4.29
C GLU A 340 10.99 -16.63 -4.72
N GLY A 341 10.69 -15.52 -5.40
CA GLY A 341 9.35 -15.23 -5.94
C GLY A 341 8.38 -14.60 -4.94
N GLU A 342 8.78 -14.41 -3.68
CA GLU A 342 7.99 -13.70 -2.67
C GLU A 342 8.75 -12.48 -2.14
N SER A 343 8.05 -11.36 -1.95
CA SER A 343 8.60 -10.15 -1.33
C SER A 343 8.65 -10.27 0.21
N LEU A 344 9.29 -11.34 0.70
CA LEU A 344 9.48 -11.64 2.11
C LEU A 344 10.97 -11.66 2.46
N PHE A 345 11.36 -10.79 3.39
CA PHE A 345 12.74 -10.63 3.79
C PHE A 345 12.90 -10.96 5.28
N TYR A 346 13.81 -11.87 5.60
CA TYR A 346 14.07 -12.30 6.96
C TYR A 346 15.37 -11.66 7.46
N ILE A 347 15.25 -10.78 8.43
CA ILE A 347 16.35 -10.13 9.14
C ILE A 347 16.67 -10.97 10.36
N ILE A 348 17.84 -11.60 10.35
CA ILE A 348 18.29 -12.49 11.41
C ILE A 348 19.34 -11.76 12.25
N SER A 349 19.15 -11.82 13.57
CA SER A 349 20.13 -11.44 14.59
C SER A 349 20.20 -12.54 15.65
N PRO A 350 21.23 -12.57 16.52
CA PRO A 350 21.41 -13.65 17.50
C PRO A 350 20.19 -13.88 18.41
N LYS A 351 19.45 -12.81 18.74
CA LYS A 351 18.34 -12.84 19.70
C LYS A 351 16.99 -12.38 19.14
N ASP A 352 16.90 -12.17 17.83
CA ASP A 352 15.67 -11.74 17.19
C ASP A 352 15.62 -12.11 15.70
N ILE A 353 14.44 -12.43 15.21
CA ILE A 353 14.17 -12.62 13.78
C ILE A 353 12.98 -11.75 13.41
N VAL A 354 13.20 -10.80 12.50
CA VAL A 354 12.18 -9.87 12.00
C VAL A 354 11.93 -10.18 10.54
N VAL A 355 10.67 -10.20 10.14
CA VAL A 355 10.22 -10.40 8.76
C VAL A 355 9.74 -9.07 8.22
N ALA A 356 10.33 -8.61 7.14
CA ALA A 356 9.86 -7.46 6.37
C ALA A 356 9.05 -7.94 5.16
N LYS A 357 7.95 -7.26 4.88
CA LYS A 357 7.04 -7.56 3.76
C LYS A 357 6.68 -6.27 3.05
N GLU A 358 6.48 -6.30 1.74
CA GLU A 358 5.86 -5.18 1.04
C GLU A 358 4.46 -4.91 1.60
N ARG A 359 4.13 -3.62 1.72
CA ARG A 359 2.78 -3.20 2.12
C ARG A 359 1.79 -3.47 0.99
N ASP A 360 0.65 -4.01 1.37
CA ASP A 360 -0.48 -4.20 0.48
C ASP A 360 -1.50 -3.04 0.58
N GLN A 361 -2.58 -3.14 -0.19
CA GLN A 361 -3.62 -2.09 -0.20
C GLN A 361 -4.38 -1.98 1.13
N ASP A 362 -4.50 -3.06 1.90
CA ASP A 362 -5.09 -2.96 3.22
C ASP A 362 -4.15 -2.18 4.17
N ASP A 363 -2.84 -2.41 4.08
CA ASP A 363 -1.84 -1.68 4.86
C ASP A 363 -1.82 -0.18 4.50
N HIS A 364 -1.96 0.16 3.22
CA HIS A 364 -2.08 1.56 2.78
C HIS A 364 -3.28 2.26 3.40
N ILE A 365 -4.43 1.59 3.43
CA ILE A 365 -5.65 2.09 4.06
C ILE A 365 -5.45 2.26 5.57
N ASP A 366 -4.84 1.29 6.25
CA ASP A 366 -4.52 1.39 7.68
C ASP A 366 -3.66 2.64 7.97
N TRP A 367 -2.63 2.86 7.16
CA TRP A 367 -1.75 4.03 7.30
C TRP A 367 -2.52 5.35 7.11
N LEU A 368 -3.38 5.44 6.09
CA LEU A 368 -4.21 6.63 5.86
C LEU A 368 -5.17 6.88 7.03
N LEU A 369 -5.77 5.83 7.59
CA LEU A 369 -6.66 5.93 8.74
C LEU A 369 -5.92 6.39 10.00
N GLU A 370 -4.72 5.86 10.27
CA GLU A 370 -3.87 6.28 11.39
C GLU A 370 -3.48 7.76 11.29
N LYS A 371 -3.19 8.25 10.08
CA LYS A 371 -2.91 9.67 9.79
C LYS A 371 -4.18 10.53 9.70
N LYS A 372 -5.37 9.98 9.99
CA LYS A 372 -6.68 10.65 9.88
C LYS A 372 -6.99 11.19 8.48
N LYS A 373 -6.35 10.66 7.44
CA LYS A 373 -6.60 10.96 6.02
C LYS A 373 -7.80 10.14 5.51
N TYR A 374 -8.94 10.32 6.14
CA TYR A 374 -10.13 9.49 5.90
C TYR A 374 -10.69 9.59 4.48
N GLU A 375 -10.57 10.77 3.84
CA GLU A 375 -11.04 10.96 2.47
C GLU A 375 -10.21 10.14 1.47
N GLU A 376 -8.88 10.21 1.58
CA GLU A 376 -7.94 9.41 0.79
C GLU A 376 -8.16 7.91 1.07
N ALA A 377 -8.34 7.53 2.35
CA ALA A 377 -8.60 6.14 2.74
C ALA A 377 -9.87 5.58 2.09
N LEU A 378 -10.94 6.38 2.07
CA LEU A 378 -12.20 5.99 1.43
C LEU A 378 -12.02 5.84 -0.09
N MET A 379 -11.31 6.75 -0.75
CA MET A 379 -11.05 6.66 -2.19
C MET A 379 -10.20 5.41 -2.52
N ALA A 380 -9.13 5.16 -1.77
CA ALA A 380 -8.28 3.99 -1.96
C ALA A 380 -9.07 2.68 -1.80
N ALA A 381 -9.92 2.59 -0.77
CA ALA A 381 -10.78 1.43 -0.53
C ALA A 381 -11.82 1.21 -1.64
N GLU A 382 -12.37 2.28 -2.22
CA GLU A 382 -13.30 2.20 -3.34
C GLU A 382 -12.63 1.73 -4.64
N ILE A 383 -11.45 2.27 -4.96
CA ILE A 383 -10.69 1.91 -6.17
C ILE A 383 -10.23 0.44 -6.10
N SER A 384 -9.71 0.03 -4.95
CA SER A 384 -9.15 -1.31 -4.71
C SER A 384 -10.15 -2.27 -4.06
N PHE A 385 -11.46 -2.04 -4.17
CA PHE A 385 -12.50 -2.83 -3.47
C PHE A 385 -12.38 -4.35 -3.66
N LYS A 386 -11.85 -4.83 -4.80
CA LYS A 386 -11.65 -6.26 -5.05
C LYS A 386 -10.42 -6.86 -4.36
N ASN A 387 -9.46 -6.03 -3.98
CA ASN A 387 -8.15 -6.43 -3.47
C ASN A 387 -8.03 -6.27 -1.95
N ILE A 388 -8.90 -5.47 -1.33
CA ILE A 388 -8.97 -5.30 0.13
C ILE A 388 -9.63 -6.52 0.78
N LYS A 389 -9.07 -6.98 1.90
CA LYS A 389 -9.55 -8.15 2.66
C LYS A 389 -9.90 -7.79 4.10
N ARG A 390 -9.23 -6.81 4.70
CA ARG A 390 -9.41 -6.42 6.11
C ARG A 390 -10.40 -5.30 6.29
N HIS A 391 -10.57 -4.47 5.26
CA HIS A 391 -11.36 -3.25 5.32
C HIS A 391 -12.73 -3.35 4.63
N ASP A 392 -13.70 -2.64 5.20
CA ASP A 392 -15.02 -2.44 4.61
C ASP A 392 -15.22 -0.95 4.30
N VAL A 393 -15.55 -0.64 3.04
CA VAL A 393 -15.75 0.73 2.53
C VAL A 393 -16.78 1.47 3.37
N GLN A 394 -17.86 0.78 3.77
CA GLN A 394 -18.91 1.40 4.58
C GLN A 394 -18.39 1.79 5.97
N LYS A 395 -17.58 0.94 6.61
CA LYS A 395 -16.95 1.26 7.92
C LYS A 395 -15.97 2.43 7.83
N ILE A 396 -15.14 2.48 6.79
CA ILE A 396 -14.23 3.60 6.54
C ILE A 396 -15.02 4.89 6.35
N GLY A 397 -16.07 4.85 5.53
CA GLY A 397 -16.94 6.00 5.32
C GLY A 397 -17.63 6.48 6.59
N MET A 398 -18.07 5.56 7.46
CA MET A 398 -18.64 5.93 8.76
C MET A 398 -17.59 6.56 9.68
N ALA A 399 -16.36 6.04 9.71
CA ALA A 399 -15.26 6.66 10.45
C ALA A 399 -14.95 8.07 9.94
N TYR A 400 -15.02 8.29 8.62
CA TYR A 400 -14.86 9.61 8.02
C TYR A 400 -15.97 10.58 8.44
N ILE A 401 -17.24 10.16 8.37
CA ILE A 401 -18.38 10.97 8.83
C ILE A 401 -18.21 11.32 10.31
N ASN A 402 -17.79 10.35 11.14
CA ASN A 402 -17.53 10.58 12.56
C ASN A 402 -16.49 11.69 12.76
N HIS A 403 -15.37 11.61 12.04
CA HIS A 403 -14.32 12.61 12.12
C HIS A 403 -14.79 14.01 11.73
N LEU A 404 -15.57 14.14 10.65
CA LEU A 404 -16.12 15.42 10.21
C LEU A 404 -17.09 16.02 11.25
N VAL A 405 -17.95 15.19 11.85
CA VAL A 405 -18.88 15.62 12.90
C VAL A 405 -18.12 16.05 14.16
N GLU A 406 -17.07 15.35 14.55
CA GLU A 406 -16.22 15.69 15.71
C GLU A 406 -15.48 17.01 15.51
N ASN A 407 -15.03 17.29 14.28
CA ASN A 407 -14.37 18.55 13.93
C ASN A 407 -15.37 19.72 13.70
N GLY A 408 -16.68 19.45 13.73
CA GLY A 408 -17.72 20.46 13.52
C GLY A 408 -18.06 20.79 12.06
N ASP A 409 -17.51 20.04 11.09
CA ASP A 409 -17.84 20.20 9.67
C ASP A 409 -19.09 19.36 9.32
N TYR A 410 -20.24 19.83 9.79
CA TYR A 410 -21.52 19.13 9.66
C TYR A 410 -22.03 19.08 8.21
N ASP A 411 -21.73 20.10 7.40
CA ASP A 411 -22.15 20.14 6.00
C ASP A 411 -21.37 19.13 5.14
N ALA A 412 -20.06 18.98 5.36
CA ALA A 412 -19.29 17.94 4.70
C ALA A 412 -19.72 16.55 5.16
N ALA A 413 -19.94 16.36 6.46
CA ALA A 413 -20.43 15.10 7.00
C ALA A 413 -21.77 14.69 6.34
N ALA A 414 -22.71 15.62 6.29
CA ALA A 414 -24.01 15.43 5.68
C ALA A 414 -23.94 15.10 4.17
N ARG A 415 -23.03 15.74 3.41
CA ARG A 415 -22.77 15.38 2.00
C ARG A 415 -22.30 13.94 1.86
N LYS A 416 -21.36 13.51 2.70
CA LYS A 416 -20.76 12.17 2.62
C LYS A 416 -21.76 11.07 2.99
N CYS A 417 -22.77 11.36 3.82
CA CYS A 417 -23.85 10.42 4.15
C CYS A 417 -24.53 9.81 2.91
N GLN A 418 -24.75 10.59 1.84
CA GLN A 418 -25.41 10.05 0.63
C GLN A 418 -24.67 8.87 0.02
N LYS A 419 -23.35 8.98 -0.05
CA LYS A 419 -22.50 7.98 -0.67
C LYS A 419 -22.22 6.81 0.27
N VAL A 420 -21.90 7.11 1.53
CA VAL A 420 -21.48 6.11 2.53
C VAL A 420 -22.65 5.26 3.01
N LEU A 421 -23.80 5.87 3.34
CA LEU A 421 -24.95 5.14 3.87
C LEU A 421 -25.70 4.40 2.76
N GLY A 422 -25.62 4.92 1.53
CA GLY A 422 -26.18 4.30 0.32
C GLY A 422 -27.65 3.93 0.50
N LYS A 423 -27.97 2.63 0.31
CA LYS A 423 -29.33 2.09 0.45
C LYS A 423 -29.66 1.54 1.85
N ASN A 424 -28.78 1.73 2.84
CA ASN A 424 -28.98 1.18 4.18
C ASN A 424 -29.89 2.09 5.01
N MET A 425 -31.15 1.70 5.17
CA MET A 425 -32.15 2.46 5.93
C MET A 425 -31.75 2.67 7.38
N GLU A 426 -31.27 1.63 8.08
CA GLU A 426 -30.94 1.72 9.50
C GLU A 426 -29.83 2.73 9.78
N LEU A 427 -28.79 2.75 8.94
CA LEU A 427 -27.71 3.71 9.03
C LEU A 427 -28.18 5.15 8.80
N TRP A 428 -29.05 5.37 7.82
CA TRP A 428 -29.67 6.68 7.60
C TRP A 428 -30.45 7.16 8.81
N GLU A 429 -31.27 6.30 9.40
CA GLU A 429 -32.05 6.69 10.57
C GLU A 429 -31.15 7.02 11.76
N ASN A 430 -30.14 6.21 12.03
CA ASN A 430 -29.16 6.44 13.09
C ASN A 430 -28.42 7.77 12.91
N GLU A 431 -27.92 8.07 11.71
CA GLU A 431 -27.24 9.34 11.44
C GLU A 431 -28.20 10.53 11.55
N VAL A 432 -29.44 10.44 11.07
CA VAL A 432 -30.40 11.55 11.24
C VAL A 432 -30.71 11.81 12.72
N TYR A 433 -30.85 10.76 13.53
CA TYR A 433 -31.01 10.92 14.98
C TYR A 433 -29.76 11.54 15.64
N ARG A 434 -28.56 11.21 15.17
CA ARG A 434 -27.33 11.84 15.63
C ARG A 434 -27.26 13.32 15.24
N PHE A 435 -27.61 13.68 14.00
CA PHE A 435 -27.69 15.08 13.56
C PHE A 435 -28.73 15.89 14.35
N LYS A 436 -29.80 15.23 14.84
CA LYS A 436 -30.75 15.85 15.78
C LYS A 436 -30.13 16.14 17.13
N THR A 437 -29.42 15.20 17.74
CA THR A 437 -28.88 15.39 19.10
C THR A 437 -27.82 16.50 19.13
N ILE A 438 -27.06 16.69 18.05
CA ILE A 438 -26.09 17.79 17.90
C ILE A 438 -26.72 19.11 17.41
N GLY A 439 -28.03 19.15 17.13
CA GLY A 439 -28.73 20.35 16.68
C GLY A 439 -28.48 20.75 15.22
N GLN A 440 -28.00 19.83 14.37
CA GLN A 440 -27.61 20.08 12.98
C GLN A 440 -28.53 19.41 11.96
N LEU A 441 -29.81 19.19 12.29
CA LEU A 441 -30.80 18.59 11.38
C LEU A 441 -30.91 19.30 10.03
N LYS A 442 -30.64 20.61 9.98
CA LYS A 442 -30.69 21.39 8.74
C LYS A 442 -29.62 20.94 7.74
N ALA A 443 -28.40 20.65 8.19
CA ALA A 443 -27.29 20.25 7.33
C ALA A 443 -27.58 18.96 6.55
N ILE A 444 -28.18 17.96 7.22
CA ILE A 444 -28.52 16.66 6.61
C ILE A 444 -29.81 16.68 5.77
N SER A 445 -30.70 17.64 5.99
CA SER A 445 -32.04 17.68 5.38
C SER A 445 -32.05 17.60 3.86
N GLN A 446 -31.12 18.30 3.19
CA GLN A 446 -31.03 18.35 1.73
C GLN A 446 -30.61 17.00 1.11
N TYR A 447 -29.95 16.14 1.89
CA TYR A 447 -29.33 14.90 1.41
C TYR A 447 -30.15 13.64 1.64
N LEU A 448 -31.27 13.74 2.35
CA LEU A 448 -32.13 12.60 2.67
C LEU A 448 -32.59 11.82 1.43
N PRO A 449 -32.76 10.48 1.54
CA PRO A 449 -33.36 9.67 0.49
C PRO A 449 -34.78 10.13 0.14
N ARG A 450 -35.10 10.27 -1.16
CA ARG A 450 -36.43 10.68 -1.66
C ARG A 450 -37.03 9.72 -2.70
N GLY A 451 -36.26 8.71 -3.12
CA GLY A 451 -36.59 7.81 -4.23
C GLY A 451 -36.95 6.41 -3.76
N ASP A 452 -36.28 5.39 -4.31
CA ASP A 452 -36.51 3.97 -3.99
C ASP A 452 -36.28 3.65 -2.52
N LEU A 453 -35.25 4.27 -1.90
CA LEU A 453 -35.06 4.22 -0.46
C LEU A 453 -35.91 5.33 0.18
N ARG A 454 -36.83 4.94 1.07
CA ARG A 454 -37.67 5.87 1.84
C ARG A 454 -37.51 5.56 3.33
N LEU A 455 -37.24 6.60 4.11
CA LEU A 455 -37.18 6.48 5.58
C LEU A 455 -38.58 6.52 6.19
N ARG A 456 -38.68 6.29 7.50
CA ARG A 456 -39.96 6.42 8.21
C ARG A 456 -40.51 7.85 8.10
N PRO A 457 -41.82 8.06 7.84
CA PRO A 457 -42.43 9.39 7.71
C PRO A 457 -42.14 10.36 8.86
N ALA A 458 -42.07 9.82 10.09
CA ALA A 458 -41.73 10.57 11.29
C ALA A 458 -40.37 11.29 11.22
N ILE A 459 -39.41 10.80 10.42
CA ILE A 459 -38.09 11.43 10.25
C ILE A 459 -38.19 12.70 9.41
N TYR A 460 -38.93 12.64 8.29
CA TYR A 460 -39.17 13.81 7.45
C TYR A 460 -39.99 14.86 8.21
N GLU A 461 -41.04 14.43 8.92
CA GLU A 461 -41.87 15.30 9.76
C GLU A 461 -41.06 16.02 10.84
N MET A 462 -40.12 15.30 11.48
CA MET A 462 -39.23 15.86 12.49
C MET A 462 -38.35 16.98 11.93
N ILE A 463 -37.81 16.82 10.73
CA ILE A 463 -37.00 17.86 10.07
C ILE A 463 -37.86 19.05 9.68
N LEU A 464 -39.04 18.81 9.09
CA LEU A 464 -39.99 19.87 8.75
C LEU A 464 -40.40 20.70 9.98
N HIS A 465 -40.66 20.04 11.12
CA HIS A 465 -40.94 20.73 12.37
C HIS A 465 -39.76 21.56 12.90
N GLU A 466 -38.52 21.14 12.66
CA GLU A 466 -37.33 21.90 13.08
C GLU A 466 -37.15 23.18 12.24
N PHE A 467 -37.38 23.09 10.92
CA PHE A 467 -37.42 24.27 10.06
C PHE A 467 -38.57 25.21 10.41
N LEU A 468 -39.78 24.70 10.69
CA LEU A 468 -40.91 25.54 11.11
C LEU A 468 -40.64 26.38 12.36
N LYS A 469 -39.74 25.97 13.26
CA LYS A 469 -39.41 26.77 14.45
C LYS A 469 -38.43 27.91 14.16
N THR A 470 -37.59 27.77 13.15
CA THR A 470 -36.37 28.58 13.01
C THR A 470 -36.17 29.21 11.64
N ASP A 471 -36.80 28.67 10.58
CA ASP A 471 -36.62 29.07 9.19
C ASP A 471 -37.82 28.68 8.31
N TYR A 472 -38.75 29.62 8.12
CA TYR A 472 -39.95 29.42 7.30
C TYR A 472 -39.66 29.32 5.79
N GLU A 473 -38.60 29.97 5.30
CA GLU A 473 -38.23 29.92 3.87
C GLU A 473 -37.59 28.58 3.52
N GLY A 474 -36.72 28.06 4.39
CA GLY A 474 -36.17 26.71 4.27
C GLY A 474 -37.27 25.64 4.34
N PHE A 475 -38.24 25.80 5.26
CA PHE A 475 -39.43 24.92 5.31
C PHE A 475 -40.20 24.93 3.99
N ALA A 476 -40.51 26.11 3.45
CA ALA A 476 -41.24 26.24 2.19
C ALA A 476 -40.49 25.58 1.02
N THR A 477 -39.16 25.71 1.01
CA THR A 477 -38.31 25.08 -0.01
C THR A 477 -38.37 23.55 0.08
N LEU A 478 -38.26 22.98 1.28
CA LEU A 478 -38.37 21.52 1.49
C LEU A 478 -39.72 20.96 1.06
N ILE A 479 -40.83 21.65 1.35
CA ILE A 479 -42.18 21.22 0.94
C ILE A 479 -42.33 21.19 -0.58
N ARG A 480 -41.71 22.12 -1.31
CA ARG A 480 -41.74 22.11 -2.78
C ARG A 480 -40.88 21.00 -3.38
N GLU A 481 -39.78 20.64 -2.72
CA GLU A 481 -38.86 19.62 -3.22
C GLU A 481 -39.24 18.19 -2.83
N TRP A 482 -39.85 17.99 -1.67
CA TRP A 482 -40.14 16.65 -1.14
C TRP A 482 -41.50 16.15 -1.65
N PRO A 483 -41.56 14.94 -2.24
CA PRO A 483 -42.83 14.31 -2.55
C PRO A 483 -43.71 14.18 -1.29
N GLY A 484 -44.99 14.55 -1.38
CA GLY A 484 -45.90 14.50 -0.22
C GLY A 484 -46.26 13.07 0.25
N GLU A 485 -45.71 12.03 -0.36
CA GLU A 485 -45.75 10.65 0.15
C GLU A 485 -44.71 10.38 1.25
N LEU A 486 -43.71 11.26 1.41
CA LEU A 486 -42.62 11.07 2.38
C LEU A 486 -43.03 11.39 3.83
N TYR A 487 -44.13 12.13 4.04
CA TYR A 487 -44.59 12.58 5.34
C TYR A 487 -46.12 12.57 5.42
N ASN A 488 -46.67 12.58 6.63
CA ASN A 488 -48.10 12.75 6.82
C ASN A 488 -48.50 14.22 6.59
N ASN A 489 -49.07 14.51 5.41
CA ASN A 489 -49.50 15.87 5.03
C ASN A 489 -50.44 16.49 6.07
N MET A 490 -51.37 15.72 6.65
CA MET A 490 -52.30 16.24 7.67
C MET A 490 -51.59 16.71 8.94
N ALA A 491 -50.54 16.01 9.36
CA ALA A 491 -49.75 16.41 10.52
C ALA A 491 -49.02 17.74 10.27
N ILE A 492 -48.44 17.91 9.08
CA ILE A 492 -47.75 19.14 8.69
C ILE A 492 -48.72 20.32 8.53
N VAL A 493 -49.88 20.11 7.89
CA VAL A 493 -50.94 21.13 7.78
C VAL A 493 -51.39 21.62 9.17
N GLN A 494 -51.53 20.71 10.13
CA GLN A 494 -51.89 21.09 11.50
C GLN A 494 -50.78 21.93 12.15
N ALA A 495 -49.51 21.52 12.01
CA ALA A 495 -48.37 22.25 12.55
C ALA A 495 -48.21 23.67 11.95
N VAL A 496 -48.44 23.83 10.64
CA VAL A 496 -48.42 25.13 9.96
C VAL A 496 -49.57 26.02 10.45
N ASN A 497 -50.78 25.48 10.57
CA ASN A 497 -51.92 26.22 11.11
C ASN A 497 -51.68 26.70 12.54
N ASP A 498 -51.01 25.90 13.37
CA ASP A 498 -50.67 26.29 14.73
C ASP A 498 -49.64 27.42 14.80
N HIS A 499 -48.72 27.52 13.83
CA HIS A 499 -47.83 28.69 13.68
C HIS A 499 -48.56 29.91 13.13
N LEU A 500 -49.45 29.74 12.16
CA LEU A 500 -50.29 30.81 11.60
C LEU A 500 -51.28 31.39 12.63
N LYS A 501 -51.68 30.65 13.67
CA LYS A 501 -52.44 31.23 14.80
C LYS A 501 -51.65 32.31 15.52
N ARG A 502 -50.31 32.19 15.57
CA ARG A 502 -49.41 33.15 16.22
C ARG A 502 -49.02 34.29 15.28
N ASP A 503 -48.83 33.98 14.00
CA ASP A 503 -48.53 34.97 12.95
C ASP A 503 -49.49 34.78 11.74
N PRO A 504 -50.71 35.34 11.81
CA PRO A 504 -51.76 35.10 10.80
C PRO A 504 -51.51 35.77 9.45
N THR A 505 -50.47 36.61 9.36
CA THR A 505 -50.15 37.42 8.18
C THR A 505 -48.90 36.94 7.46
N ASN A 506 -48.24 35.89 7.95
CA ASN A 506 -47.02 35.36 7.36
C ASN A 506 -47.28 34.84 5.93
N SER A 507 -46.78 35.57 4.93
CA SER A 507 -47.02 35.26 3.52
C SER A 507 -46.40 33.92 3.11
N THR A 508 -45.23 33.59 3.64
CA THR A 508 -44.49 32.38 3.31
C THR A 508 -45.25 31.14 3.81
N LEU A 509 -45.66 31.12 5.08
CA LEU A 509 -46.45 30.02 5.64
C LEU A 509 -47.82 29.85 4.98
N LEU A 510 -48.51 30.95 4.67
CA LEU A 510 -49.78 30.90 3.92
C LEU A 510 -49.57 30.30 2.53
N THR A 511 -48.48 30.68 1.84
CA THR A 511 -48.19 30.14 0.49
C THR A 511 -47.93 28.65 0.56
N THR A 512 -47.08 28.20 1.49
CA THR A 512 -46.79 26.77 1.69
C THR A 512 -48.03 25.98 2.13
N LEU A 513 -48.92 26.56 2.94
CA LEU A 513 -50.19 25.93 3.31
C LEU A 513 -51.10 25.70 2.09
N ALA A 514 -51.15 26.66 1.18
CA ALA A 514 -51.90 26.53 -0.08
C ALA A 514 -51.29 25.45 -1.00
N GLU A 515 -49.96 25.34 -1.06
CA GLU A 515 -49.26 24.26 -1.77
C GLU A 515 -49.62 22.88 -1.17
N LEU A 516 -49.61 22.73 0.16
CA LEU A 516 -49.99 21.49 0.85
C LEU A 516 -51.45 21.08 0.62
N TYR A 517 -52.39 22.04 0.64
CA TYR A 517 -53.80 21.76 0.31
C TYR A 517 -54.02 21.41 -1.16
N THR A 518 -53.23 22.01 -2.06
CA THR A 518 -53.25 21.67 -3.48
C THR A 518 -52.80 20.22 -3.69
N TYR A 519 -51.78 19.77 -2.96
CA TYR A 519 -51.33 18.37 -2.98
C TYR A 519 -52.40 17.40 -2.43
N ASP A 520 -53.09 17.77 -1.35
CA ASP A 520 -54.17 16.98 -0.74
C ASP A 520 -55.50 17.04 -1.54
N GLN A 521 -55.48 17.63 -2.73
CA GLN A 521 -56.65 17.85 -3.61
C GLN A 521 -57.79 18.67 -2.97
N ARG A 522 -57.51 19.40 -1.88
CA ARG A 522 -58.43 20.36 -1.25
C ARG A 522 -58.28 21.72 -1.90
N TYR A 523 -58.63 21.77 -3.17
CA TYR A 523 -58.44 22.95 -3.99
C TYR A 523 -59.31 24.14 -3.55
N ASP A 524 -60.45 23.88 -2.92
CA ASP A 524 -61.32 24.87 -2.28
C ASP A 524 -60.56 25.68 -1.22
N ARG A 525 -59.88 25.01 -0.29
CA ARG A 525 -59.10 25.65 0.78
C ARG A 525 -57.82 26.31 0.27
N ALA A 526 -57.14 25.68 -0.69
CA ALA A 526 -55.98 26.29 -1.34
C ALA A 526 -56.35 27.61 -2.02
N LEU A 527 -57.51 27.65 -2.68
CA LEU A 527 -58.01 28.82 -3.39
C LEU A 527 -58.31 30.00 -2.45
N GLU A 528 -58.92 29.75 -1.29
CA GLU A 528 -59.15 30.80 -0.29
C GLU A 528 -57.86 31.50 0.14
N ILE A 529 -56.80 30.72 0.35
CA ILE A 529 -55.51 31.25 0.77
C ILE A 529 -54.82 32.00 -0.37
N TYR A 530 -54.86 31.46 -1.59
CA TYR A 530 -54.27 32.16 -2.74
C TYR A 530 -54.99 33.47 -3.07
N LEU A 531 -56.31 33.55 -2.87
CA LEU A 531 -57.08 34.79 -2.99
C LEU A 531 -56.66 35.81 -1.92
N ARG A 532 -56.46 35.37 -0.68
CA ARG A 532 -55.98 36.22 0.43
C ARG A 532 -54.58 36.75 0.19
N LEU A 533 -53.70 35.93 -0.40
CA LEU A 533 -52.33 36.30 -0.75
C LEU A 533 -52.20 37.10 -2.04
N ARG A 534 -53.30 37.25 -2.81
CA ARG A 534 -53.26 37.86 -4.15
C ARG A 534 -52.19 37.20 -5.03
N HIS A 535 -52.14 35.86 -5.01
CA HIS A 535 -51.13 35.08 -5.72
C HIS A 535 -51.46 34.97 -7.22
N LYS A 536 -50.44 35.02 -8.09
CA LYS A 536 -50.63 35.00 -9.56
C LYS A 536 -51.25 33.69 -10.08
N ASP A 537 -51.02 32.58 -9.39
CA ASP A 537 -51.45 31.25 -9.84
C ASP A 537 -52.90 30.92 -9.49
N VAL A 538 -53.62 31.84 -8.82
CA VAL A 538 -55.06 31.72 -8.52
C VAL A 538 -55.84 31.34 -9.78
N TYR A 539 -55.62 32.04 -10.90
CA TYR A 539 -56.36 31.81 -12.14
C TYR A 539 -56.05 30.44 -12.78
N GLN A 540 -54.80 29.97 -12.67
CA GLN A 540 -54.40 28.66 -13.18
C GLN A 540 -55.05 27.54 -12.36
N LEU A 541 -55.11 27.67 -11.03
CA LEU A 541 -55.73 26.66 -10.16
C LEU A 541 -57.23 26.53 -10.44
N ILE A 542 -57.93 27.66 -10.59
CA ILE A 542 -59.37 27.71 -10.90
C ILE A 542 -59.68 27.00 -12.22
N HIS A 543 -58.92 27.34 -13.27
CA HIS A 543 -59.14 26.82 -14.61
C HIS A 543 -58.77 25.33 -14.72
N LYS A 544 -57.70 24.89 -14.05
CA LYS A 544 -57.22 23.51 -14.11
C LYS A 544 -58.11 22.53 -13.36
N HIS A 545 -58.71 22.95 -12.24
CA HIS A 545 -59.51 22.08 -11.36
C HIS A 545 -61.02 22.42 -11.35
N ASN A 546 -61.48 23.27 -12.27
CA ASN A 546 -62.89 23.60 -12.49
C ASN A 546 -63.62 24.12 -11.24
N LEU A 547 -62.95 24.98 -10.45
CA LEU A 547 -63.41 25.44 -9.13
C LEU A 547 -64.42 26.59 -9.19
N PHE A 548 -65.09 26.80 -10.32
CA PHE A 548 -65.94 27.96 -10.57
C PHE A 548 -67.10 28.09 -9.56
N SER A 549 -67.61 26.97 -9.03
CA SER A 549 -68.65 26.95 -8.00
C SER A 549 -68.16 27.42 -6.62
N SER A 550 -66.88 27.22 -6.29
CA SER A 550 -66.28 27.63 -5.00
C SER A 550 -65.89 29.13 -4.96
N ILE A 551 -66.18 29.86 -6.03
CA ILE A 551 -65.75 31.24 -6.26
C ILE A 551 -66.94 32.18 -6.44
N GLU A 552 -68.15 31.64 -6.61
CA GLU A 552 -69.36 32.39 -6.97
C GLU A 552 -69.63 33.57 -6.02
N ASP A 553 -69.31 33.40 -4.73
CA ASP A 553 -69.41 34.40 -3.66
C ASP A 553 -68.19 35.34 -3.53
N LYS A 554 -67.09 35.05 -4.23
CA LYS A 554 -65.79 35.73 -4.16
C LYS A 554 -65.35 36.37 -5.48
N ILE A 555 -66.23 36.39 -6.49
CA ILE A 555 -65.99 36.97 -7.83
C ILE A 555 -65.53 38.43 -7.77
N VAL A 556 -66.07 39.24 -6.85
CA VAL A 556 -65.71 40.66 -6.70
C VAL A 556 -64.25 40.85 -6.32
N LEU A 557 -63.73 40.02 -5.39
CA LEU A 557 -62.33 40.03 -4.96
C LEU A 557 -61.37 39.63 -6.10
N LEU A 558 -61.80 38.69 -6.96
CA LEU A 558 -61.06 38.30 -8.17
C LEU A 558 -61.02 39.38 -9.25
N MET A 559 -62.11 40.13 -9.41
CA MET A 559 -62.17 41.26 -10.36
C MET A 559 -61.31 42.45 -9.91
N GLU A 560 -61.24 42.72 -8.61
CA GLU A 560 -60.32 43.73 -8.05
C GLU A 560 -58.85 43.31 -8.21
N PHE A 561 -58.56 42.02 -7.98
CA PHE A 561 -57.23 41.45 -8.19
C PHE A 561 -56.78 41.52 -9.66
N ASP A 562 -57.64 41.19 -10.63
CA ASP A 562 -57.33 41.28 -12.08
C ASP A 562 -56.98 42.72 -12.50
N LYS A 563 -57.69 43.72 -11.95
CA LYS A 563 -57.39 45.15 -12.19
C LYS A 563 -56.02 45.57 -11.68
N GLU A 564 -55.54 45.02 -10.57
CA GLU A 564 -54.21 45.32 -10.02
C GLU A 564 -53.06 44.56 -10.70
N VAL A 565 -53.25 43.28 -11.03
CA VAL A 565 -52.25 42.49 -11.79
C VAL A 565 -51.99 43.16 -13.15
N ARG A 566 -53.04 43.66 -13.81
CA ARG A 566 -52.92 44.47 -15.04
C ARG A 566 -52.20 45.81 -14.83
N LYS A 567 -52.21 46.39 -13.63
CA LYS A 567 -51.44 47.60 -13.29
C LYS A 567 -49.96 47.31 -13.01
N ARG A 568 -49.64 46.18 -12.35
CA ARG A 568 -48.25 45.76 -12.07
C ARG A 568 -47.48 45.31 -13.31
N ASN A 569 -48.17 44.72 -14.29
CA ASN A 569 -47.57 44.28 -15.56
C ASN A 569 -47.50 45.38 -16.64
N LYS A 570 -47.74 46.66 -16.30
CA LYS A 570 -47.47 47.77 -17.23
C LYS A 570 -45.95 48.01 -17.32
N PRO A 571 -45.35 48.04 -18.52
CA PRO A 571 -43.97 48.48 -18.66
C PRO A 571 -43.84 49.93 -18.18
N ARG A 572 -42.76 50.26 -17.45
CA ARG A 572 -42.40 51.65 -17.17
C ARG A 572 -42.02 52.31 -18.50
N GLU A 573 -42.91 53.12 -19.05
CA GLU A 573 -42.59 54.00 -20.18
C GLU A 573 -41.61 55.08 -19.73
N THR A 574 -40.34 54.93 -20.11
CA THR A 574 -39.40 56.06 -20.24
C THR A 574 -39.66 56.74 -21.58
N SER A 575 -40.13 57.99 -21.51
CA SER A 575 -40.31 58.88 -22.64
C SER A 575 -38.98 59.35 -23.23
N HIS A 576 -39.00 59.66 -24.54
CA HIS A 576 -38.00 60.33 -25.40
C HIS A 576 -37.08 59.37 -26.18
N LEU A 577 -36.91 59.46 -27.51
CA LEU A 577 -37.33 60.43 -28.54
C LEU A 577 -37.20 59.75 -29.93
N TYR A 578 -38.05 60.19 -30.87
CA TYR A 578 -38.07 59.97 -32.33
C TYR A 578 -36.67 59.90 -33.00
N LEU A 579 -36.39 59.13 -34.06
CA LEU A 579 -36.82 59.16 -35.49
C LEU A 579 -36.14 57.92 -36.16
N ASN A 580 -36.54 57.28 -37.26
CA ASN A 580 -37.60 57.39 -38.26
C ASN A 580 -37.59 56.09 -39.12
N CYS A 581 -38.78 55.68 -39.59
CA CYS A 581 -39.16 55.10 -40.90
C CYS A 581 -38.12 54.26 -41.70
N THR A 582 -38.44 53.12 -42.35
CA THR A 582 -39.59 52.76 -43.21
C THR A 582 -39.31 51.30 -43.67
N THR A 583 -40.13 50.29 -43.38
CA THR A 583 -41.34 49.76 -44.08
C THR A 583 -41.12 48.45 -44.86
N TRP A 584 -42.18 47.65 -44.85
CA TRP A 584 -42.57 46.55 -45.76
C TRP A 584 -42.19 45.09 -45.40
N LEU A 585 -43.14 44.45 -44.70
CA LEU A 585 -43.59 43.04 -44.79
C LEU A 585 -43.92 42.63 -46.25
N PRO A 586 -44.16 41.32 -46.60
CA PRO A 586 -44.54 40.21 -45.72
C PRO A 586 -43.85 38.85 -45.97
N SER A 587 -44.07 37.95 -45.00
CA SER A 587 -43.90 36.49 -45.05
C SER A 587 -44.84 35.83 -46.10
N PRO A 588 -44.75 34.52 -46.45
CA PRO A 588 -45.09 33.44 -45.52
C PRO A 588 -44.48 32.01 -45.73
N LEU A 589 -44.55 31.23 -44.65
CA LEU A 589 -44.88 29.79 -44.55
C LEU A 589 -43.92 28.67 -45.06
N ASN A 590 -43.73 27.74 -44.12
CA ASN A 590 -43.89 26.27 -44.21
C ASN A 590 -42.66 25.33 -44.17
N VAL A 591 -42.59 24.61 -43.03
CA VAL A 591 -42.65 23.14 -42.87
C VAL A 591 -41.54 22.28 -43.50
N SER A 592 -40.71 21.64 -42.67
CA SER A 592 -40.65 20.15 -42.51
C SER A 592 -39.36 19.65 -41.87
N PHE A 593 -39.54 18.58 -41.09
CA PHE A 593 -38.58 17.63 -40.53
C PHE A 593 -37.65 16.98 -41.57
N LEU A 594 -36.41 16.61 -41.16
CA LEU A 594 -35.82 15.24 -41.14
C LEU A 594 -34.30 15.37 -40.88
N ILE A 595 -33.77 14.78 -39.80
CA ILE A 595 -33.04 13.49 -39.80
C ILE A 595 -31.93 13.41 -40.86
N ILE A 596 -30.67 13.48 -40.43
CA ILE A 596 -29.52 12.94 -41.16
C ILE A 596 -28.69 12.07 -40.19
N PRO A 597 -28.43 10.79 -40.52
CA PRO A 597 -27.60 9.87 -39.75
C PRO A 597 -26.14 9.90 -40.20
N SER A 598 -25.31 9.24 -39.38
CA SER A 598 -23.93 8.85 -39.61
C SER A 598 -23.70 8.00 -40.87
N PRO A 599 -22.44 7.98 -41.37
CA PRO A 599 -21.79 6.75 -41.84
C PRO A 599 -20.40 6.58 -41.18
N LEU A 600 -20.14 5.46 -40.51
CA LEU A 600 -19.57 4.21 -41.03
C LEU A 600 -18.14 4.30 -41.57
N THR A 601 -17.29 3.58 -40.84
CA THR A 601 -15.99 2.96 -41.14
C THR A 601 -15.78 2.45 -42.57
N CYS A 602 -14.56 2.63 -43.10
CA CYS A 602 -13.64 1.57 -43.59
C CYS A 602 -12.45 2.21 -44.34
N VAL A 603 -11.23 2.11 -43.80
CA VAL A 603 -10.05 1.40 -44.35
C VAL A 603 -9.16 1.04 -43.17
#